data_AF-I4WWD2-F1
#
_entry.id   AF-I4WWD2-F1
#
_cell.length_a   1.000
_cell.length_b   1.000
_cell.length_c   1.000
_cell.angle_alpha   90.00
_cell.angle_beta   90.00
_cell.angle_gamma   90.00
#
_symmetry.space_group_name_H-M   'P 1'
#
loop_
_entity.id
_entity.type
_entity.pdbx_description
1 polymer ?
#
loop_
_entity_poly.entity_id
_entity_poly.type
_entity_poly.pdbx_seq_one_letter_code
_entity_poly.pdbx_strand_id
1 'polypeptide(L)'
;KLLAAPAVAAASREPGVLGFFFEVLSDEGAPYGRLDVAPVTLSVAEHGRFVRPVPLDSKLLARTTLPSHEQRLATTVLGLPQALRKGRSYAHLAGHVGDALLAEMLDTAPCFLGGLGGLRLSRGRSHQLNWHWQLEQDGSQRLLPALGHSQRPLRLDTLWYLDAERAELGHLEAPAEESHWLDLPPLKYDEAPGLCATLPHSRLAHRVPAPQVLGELQREELAPKPVLTLHALTRHARLAAGTPPLAYARLAFDYAGERLPSRGGEPLVRRVRNGQLVEITRRRAEELTAMEQLERAGLTPAVDTEACRGTWPTPCRMMPGCFRARAMPARWK
;
A
#
# COMPACT_ATOMS: atom_id res chain seq x y z
N LYS A 1 2.22 5.20 61.57
CA LYS A 1 3.02 5.36 60.33
C LYS A 1 2.10 5.03 59.15
N LEU A 2 1.45 6.07 58.62
CA LEU A 2 0.51 5.99 57.50
C LEU A 2 1.31 5.90 56.19
N LEU A 3 0.93 4.94 55.35
CA LEU A 3 1.47 4.73 54.01
C LEU A 3 1.08 5.93 53.13
N ALA A 4 2.07 6.66 52.65
CA ALA A 4 1.90 7.74 51.69
C ALA A 4 1.41 7.17 50.36
N ALA A 5 0.24 7.63 49.91
CA ALA A 5 -0.22 7.42 48.55
C ALA A 5 0.79 8.06 47.57
N PRO A 6 1.07 7.46 46.40
CA PRO A 6 1.91 8.10 45.41
C PRO A 6 1.22 9.38 44.95
N ALA A 7 1.91 10.51 45.15
CA ALA A 7 1.49 11.80 44.64
C ALA A 7 1.34 11.68 43.12
N VAL A 8 0.09 11.71 42.64
CA VAL A 8 -0.22 12.01 41.24
C VAL A 8 0.34 13.41 41.02
N ALA A 9 1.49 13.50 40.35
CA ALA A 9 2.10 14.75 39.98
C ALA A 9 1.02 15.62 39.33
N ALA A 10 0.71 16.74 39.96
CA ALA A 10 -0.22 17.72 39.43
C ALA A 10 0.29 18.10 38.04
N ALA A 11 -0.41 17.63 37.00
CA ALA A 11 -0.14 18.03 35.64
C ALA A 11 -0.27 19.55 35.60
N SER A 12 0.85 20.22 35.37
CA SER A 12 0.87 21.63 35.04
C SER A 12 -0.16 21.86 33.94
N ARG A 13 -1.16 22.70 34.24
CA ARG A 13 -2.21 23.15 33.31
C ARG A 13 -1.60 24.06 32.24
N GLU A 14 -0.67 23.53 31.46
CA GLU A 14 -0.35 24.18 30.19
C GLU A 14 -1.55 23.97 29.26
N PRO A 15 -2.08 25.04 28.65
CA PRO A 15 -3.17 24.91 27.70
C PRO A 15 -2.66 24.08 26.52
N GLY A 16 -3.14 22.83 26.44
CA GLY A 16 -2.91 21.99 25.28
C GLY A 16 -3.74 22.47 24.10
N VAL A 17 -3.24 22.25 22.89
CA VAL A 17 -3.97 22.51 21.64
C VAL A 17 -4.45 21.20 21.04
N LEU A 18 -5.58 21.22 20.34
CA LEU A 18 -6.01 20.07 19.56
C LEU A 18 -5.06 19.83 18.39
N GLY A 19 -4.76 18.57 18.12
CA GLY A 19 -4.05 18.13 16.92
C GLY A 19 -4.60 16.80 16.43
N PHE A 20 -4.19 16.41 15.23
CA PHE A 20 -4.67 15.20 14.57
C PHE A 20 -3.52 14.37 14.04
N PHE A 21 -3.57 13.07 14.27
CA PHE A 21 -2.68 12.11 13.63
C PHE A 21 -3.42 11.35 12.55
N PHE A 22 -2.90 11.44 11.34
CA PHE A 22 -3.41 10.72 10.18
C PHE A 22 -2.63 9.42 9.93
N GLU A 23 -3.36 8.39 9.52
CA GLU A 23 -2.82 7.12 9.03
C GLU A 23 -3.50 6.79 7.70
N VAL A 24 -2.71 6.53 6.67
CA VAL A 24 -3.23 6.10 5.36
C VAL A 24 -3.29 4.59 5.34
N LEU A 25 -4.47 4.06 5.04
CA LEU A 25 -4.71 2.63 4.87
C LEU A 25 -4.80 2.32 3.37
N SER A 26 -4.03 1.35 2.90
CA SER A 26 -4.14 0.83 1.54
C SER A 26 -4.74 -0.56 1.59
N ASP A 27 -5.83 -0.77 0.88
CA ASP A 27 -6.39 -2.10 0.66
C ASP A 27 -5.63 -2.78 -0.49
N GLU A 28 -5.39 -4.09 -0.39
CA GLU A 28 -4.72 -4.83 -1.48
C GLU A 28 -5.52 -4.73 -2.78
N GLY A 29 -4.87 -4.26 -3.85
CA GLY A 29 -5.47 -4.10 -5.17
C GLY A 29 -6.33 -2.84 -5.35
N ALA A 30 -6.58 -2.06 -4.30
CA ALA A 30 -7.27 -0.78 -4.42
C ALA A 30 -6.32 0.30 -4.97
N PRO A 31 -6.75 1.09 -5.96
CA PRO A 31 -5.92 2.14 -6.54
C PRO A 31 -5.85 3.42 -5.70
N TYR A 32 -6.44 3.44 -4.50
CA TYR A 32 -6.51 4.59 -3.60
C TYR A 32 -6.23 4.18 -2.14
N GLY A 33 -5.81 5.14 -1.34
CA GLY A 33 -5.75 5.01 0.12
C GLY A 33 -7.03 5.50 0.79
N ARG A 34 -7.32 5.00 1.98
CA ARG A 34 -8.29 5.56 2.91
C ARG A 34 -7.58 6.30 4.03
N LEU A 35 -8.28 7.23 4.67
CA LEU A 35 -7.70 8.06 5.72
C LEU A 35 -8.37 7.81 7.06
N ASP A 36 -7.54 7.51 8.05
CA ASP A 36 -7.95 7.41 9.44
C ASP A 36 -7.30 8.51 10.27
N VAL A 37 -8.03 9.00 11.28
CA VAL A 37 -7.58 10.10 12.15
C VAL A 37 -7.70 9.78 13.62
N ALA A 38 -6.66 10.07 14.40
CA ALA A 38 -6.71 10.07 15.85
C ALA A 38 -6.59 11.50 16.40
N PRO A 39 -7.58 12.00 17.16
CA PRO A 39 -7.45 13.28 17.85
C PRO A 39 -6.47 13.15 19.02
N VAL A 40 -5.64 14.17 19.19
CA VAL A 40 -4.64 14.26 20.26
C VAL A 40 -4.60 15.66 20.85
N THR A 41 -4.27 15.76 22.12
CA THR A 41 -3.87 17.03 22.73
C THR A 41 -2.36 17.16 22.65
N LEU A 42 -1.88 18.32 22.19
CA LEU A 42 -0.47 18.65 22.04
C LEU A 42 -0.09 19.77 23.00
N SER A 43 1.06 19.65 23.65
CA SER A 43 1.68 20.78 24.35
C SER A 43 2.57 21.56 23.39
N VAL A 44 2.66 22.87 23.57
CA VAL A 44 3.53 23.73 22.78
C VAL A 44 4.80 24.04 23.58
N ALA A 45 5.94 23.57 23.10
CA ALA A 45 7.25 23.86 23.68
C ALA A 45 7.76 25.24 23.23
N GLU A 46 8.92 25.64 23.77
CA GLU A 46 9.65 26.82 23.31
C GLU A 46 9.84 26.80 21.79
N HIS A 47 9.69 27.95 21.14
CA HIS A 47 9.75 28.13 19.68
C HIS A 47 8.57 27.55 18.89
N GLY A 48 7.43 27.26 19.53
CA GLY A 48 6.20 26.88 18.83
C GLY A 48 6.19 25.43 18.31
N ARG A 49 7.10 24.58 18.81
CA ARG A 49 7.15 23.16 18.46
C ARG A 49 6.12 22.37 19.28
N PHE A 50 5.42 21.45 18.64
CA PHE A 50 4.48 20.57 19.32
C PHE A 50 5.20 19.39 19.97
N VAL A 51 4.86 19.11 21.22
CA VAL A 51 5.45 18.03 22.03
C VAL A 51 4.36 17.31 22.82
N ARG A 52 4.72 16.17 23.41
CA ARG A 52 3.89 15.40 24.36
C ARG A 52 2.46 15.12 23.84
N PRO A 53 2.32 14.27 22.81
CA PRO A 53 1.00 13.98 22.28
C PRO A 53 0.25 13.05 23.23
N VAL A 54 -0.89 13.53 23.73
CA VAL A 54 -1.79 12.75 24.59
C VAL A 54 -3.01 12.34 23.75
N PRO A 55 -3.25 11.04 23.53
CA PRO A 55 -4.43 10.57 22.81
C PRO A 55 -5.70 11.09 23.47
N LEU A 56 -6.61 11.65 22.67
CA LEU A 56 -7.87 12.17 23.16
C LEU A 56 -8.94 11.08 23.06
N ASP A 57 -9.66 10.87 24.17
CA ASP A 57 -10.88 10.06 24.21
C ASP A 57 -12.03 10.91 24.79
N SER A 58 -13.25 10.38 24.79
CA SER A 58 -14.42 11.11 25.28
C SER A 58 -14.30 11.55 26.74
N LYS A 59 -13.57 10.80 27.59
CA LYS A 59 -13.39 11.10 29.01
C LYS A 59 -12.37 12.21 29.21
N LEU A 60 -11.28 12.20 28.45
CA LEU A 60 -10.22 13.20 28.47
C LEU A 60 -10.68 14.50 27.83
N LEU A 61 -11.48 14.45 26.77
CA LEU A 61 -12.08 15.63 26.16
C LEU A 61 -12.91 16.42 27.18
N ALA A 62 -13.75 15.75 27.98
CA ALA A 62 -14.55 16.39 29.03
C ALA A 62 -13.70 17.06 30.15
N ARG A 63 -12.43 16.68 30.29
CA ARG A 63 -11.51 17.21 31.31
C ARG A 63 -10.55 18.27 30.74
N THR A 64 -10.46 18.38 29.42
CA THR A 64 -9.49 19.26 28.74
C THR A 64 -10.12 20.63 28.48
N THR A 65 -9.36 21.69 28.75
CA THR A 65 -9.76 23.07 28.45
C THR A 65 -9.34 23.43 27.02
N LEU A 66 -10.12 22.99 26.04
CA LEU A 66 -9.97 23.39 24.63
C LEU A 66 -10.97 24.49 24.28
N PRO A 67 -10.68 25.36 23.30
CA PRO A 67 -11.67 26.29 22.73
C PRO A 67 -12.92 25.55 22.23
N SER A 68 -14.09 26.20 22.27
CA SER A 68 -15.37 25.55 21.92
C SER A 68 -15.40 24.98 20.50
N HIS A 69 -14.72 25.62 19.54
CA HIS A 69 -14.64 25.13 18.16
C HIS A 69 -13.79 23.85 18.06
N GLU A 70 -12.65 23.79 18.75
CA GLU A 70 -11.81 22.59 18.85
C GLU A 70 -12.54 21.46 19.59
N GLN A 71 -13.25 21.77 20.68
CA GLN A 71 -14.05 20.77 21.39
C GLN A 71 -15.13 20.16 20.50
N ARG A 72 -15.83 20.98 19.71
CA ARG A 72 -16.83 20.52 18.74
C ARG A 72 -16.19 19.60 17.71
N LEU A 73 -15.08 20.01 17.09
CA LEU A 73 -14.39 19.22 16.08
C LEU A 73 -13.91 17.87 16.64
N ALA A 74 -13.27 17.88 17.82
CA ALA A 74 -12.86 16.66 18.50
C ALA A 74 -14.04 15.74 18.86
N THR A 75 -15.16 16.31 19.31
CA THR A 75 -16.38 15.55 19.62
C THR A 75 -16.91 14.86 18.36
N THR A 76 -16.97 15.58 17.23
CA THR A 76 -17.45 15.02 15.96
C THR A 76 -16.57 13.86 15.51
N VAL A 77 -15.24 14.02 15.55
CA VAL A 77 -14.29 12.95 15.19
C VAL A 77 -14.42 11.73 16.10
N LEU A 78 -14.56 11.93 17.41
CA LEU A 78 -14.75 10.83 18.37
C LEU A 78 -16.12 10.14 18.23
N GLY A 79 -17.10 10.79 17.60
CA GLY A 79 -18.41 10.21 17.29
C GLY A 79 -18.43 9.31 16.05
N LEU A 80 -17.39 9.35 15.21
CA LEU A 80 -17.26 8.48 14.04
C LEU A 80 -16.89 7.03 14.43
N PRO A 81 -17.09 6.04 13.54
CA PRO A 81 -16.62 4.67 13.76
C PRO A 81 -15.11 4.62 14.08
N GLN A 82 -14.75 3.94 15.17
CA GLN A 82 -13.39 3.91 15.70
C GLN A 82 -12.74 2.54 15.58
N ALA A 83 -11.42 2.52 15.35
CA ALA A 83 -10.56 1.35 15.47
C ALA A 83 -9.40 1.64 16.43
N LEU A 84 -9.16 0.74 17.39
CA LEU A 84 -8.03 0.89 18.32
C LEU A 84 -6.74 0.36 17.68
N ARG A 85 -5.73 1.22 17.54
CA ARG A 85 -4.40 0.85 17.02
C ARG A 85 -3.31 1.57 17.78
N LYS A 86 -2.22 0.86 18.11
CA LYS A 86 -1.02 1.44 18.77
C LYS A 86 -1.38 2.27 20.03
N GLY A 87 -2.39 1.83 20.78
CA GLY A 87 -2.87 2.51 22.00
C GLY A 87 -3.65 3.82 21.75
N ARG A 88 -4.16 4.05 20.53
CA ARG A 88 -4.95 5.23 20.16
C ARG A 88 -6.23 4.81 19.44
N SER A 89 -7.28 5.61 19.59
CA SER A 89 -8.52 5.45 18.83
C SER A 89 -8.40 6.21 17.52
N TYR A 90 -8.51 5.51 16.40
CA TYR A 90 -8.55 6.09 15.06
C TYR A 90 -9.97 6.06 14.51
N ALA A 91 -10.49 7.23 14.19
CA ALA A 91 -11.73 7.43 13.49
C ALA A 91 -11.53 7.20 12.00
N HIS A 92 -12.42 6.44 11.37
CA HIS A 92 -12.42 6.30 9.92
C HIS A 92 -13.09 7.51 9.26
N LEU A 93 -12.37 8.22 8.39
CA LEU A 93 -12.94 9.31 7.61
C LEU A 93 -13.53 8.74 6.32
N ALA A 94 -14.86 8.80 6.22
CA ALA A 94 -15.61 8.34 5.06
C ALA A 94 -16.91 9.14 4.89
N GLY A 95 -17.41 9.17 3.66
CA GLY A 95 -18.63 9.89 3.30
C GLY A 95 -18.49 11.42 3.44
N HIS A 96 -19.53 12.13 3.02
CA HIS A 96 -19.51 13.59 2.91
C HIS A 96 -19.09 14.32 4.19
N VAL A 97 -19.45 13.77 5.35
CA VAL A 97 -19.04 14.29 6.67
C VAL A 97 -17.52 14.17 6.84
N GLY A 98 -16.91 13.08 6.41
CA GLY A 98 -15.47 12.87 6.44
C GLY A 98 -14.71 13.92 5.62
N ASP A 99 -15.19 14.24 4.42
CA ASP A 99 -14.59 15.28 3.57
C ASP A 99 -14.62 16.67 4.20
N ALA A 100 -15.79 17.07 4.73
CA ALA A 100 -15.95 18.35 5.41
C ALA A 100 -15.07 18.44 6.67
N LEU A 101 -14.98 17.34 7.43
CA LEU A 101 -14.13 17.25 8.61
C LEU A 101 -12.65 17.32 8.26
N LEU A 102 -12.20 16.64 7.20
CA LEU A 102 -10.80 16.69 6.77
C LEU A 102 -10.38 18.12 6.41
N ALA A 103 -11.25 18.82 5.67
CA ALA A 103 -11.05 20.23 5.35
C ALA A 103 -10.96 21.09 6.62
N GLU A 104 -11.91 20.96 7.55
CA GLU A 104 -11.92 21.71 8.82
C GLU A 104 -10.67 21.40 9.66
N MET A 105 -10.24 20.14 9.75
CA MET A 105 -9.05 19.73 10.50
C MET A 105 -7.76 20.36 9.94
N LEU A 106 -7.59 20.34 8.62
CA LEU A 106 -6.41 20.91 7.96
C LEU A 106 -6.31 22.42 8.11
N ASP A 107 -7.45 23.11 8.21
CA ASP A 107 -7.50 24.57 8.37
C ASP A 107 -7.34 25.01 9.83
N THR A 108 -7.82 24.21 10.78
CA THR A 108 -7.95 24.64 12.19
C THR A 108 -6.86 24.10 13.11
N ALA A 109 -6.27 22.93 12.80
CA ALA A 109 -5.43 22.21 13.74
C ALA A 109 -4.16 21.63 13.09
N PRO A 110 -3.06 21.50 13.85
CA PRO A 110 -1.87 20.80 13.39
C PRO A 110 -2.17 19.32 13.12
N CYS A 111 -1.99 18.92 11.87
CA CYS A 111 -2.19 17.56 11.38
C CYS A 111 -0.85 16.87 11.09
N PHE A 112 -0.69 15.61 11.46
CA PHE A 112 0.56 14.85 11.24
C PHE A 112 0.31 13.46 10.67
N LEU A 113 0.98 13.10 9.59
CA LEU A 113 0.99 11.74 9.06
C LEU A 113 1.98 10.87 9.85
N GLY A 114 1.50 9.81 10.49
CA GLY A 114 2.34 8.86 11.24
C GLY A 114 2.76 9.33 12.65
N GLY A 115 2.21 10.43 13.15
CA GLY A 115 2.47 10.99 14.48
C GLY A 115 3.45 12.16 14.51
N LEU A 116 3.84 12.64 15.70
CA LEU A 116 4.66 13.87 15.87
C LEU A 116 6.02 13.85 15.17
N GLY A 117 6.64 12.68 15.00
CA GLY A 117 7.91 12.55 14.27
C GLY A 117 7.75 12.41 12.76
N GLY A 118 6.50 12.42 12.27
CA GLY A 118 6.16 12.24 10.86
C GLY A 118 5.97 13.57 10.13
N LEU A 119 5.28 13.51 8.98
CA LEU A 119 5.06 14.67 8.13
C LEU A 119 3.94 15.53 8.71
N ARG A 120 4.23 16.81 8.99
CA ARG A 120 3.19 17.78 9.34
C ARG A 120 2.45 18.19 8.07
N LEU A 121 1.20 17.77 7.97
CA LEU A 121 0.37 17.98 6.80
C LEU A 121 -0.31 19.36 6.86
N SER A 122 -0.43 19.97 5.70
CA SER A 122 -1.16 21.22 5.48
C SER A 122 -2.15 21.08 4.33
N ARG A 123 -3.08 22.03 4.22
CA ARG A 123 -4.03 22.04 3.10
C ARG A 123 -3.32 22.45 1.80
N GLY A 124 -3.29 21.52 0.85
CA GLY A 124 -2.82 21.74 -0.51
C GLY A 124 -3.84 22.47 -1.37
N ARG A 125 -3.42 22.88 -2.57
CA ARG A 125 -4.31 23.54 -3.53
C ARG A 125 -5.27 22.53 -4.17
N SER A 126 -6.55 22.86 -4.14
CA SER A 126 -7.53 22.14 -4.94
C SER A 126 -7.25 22.32 -6.43
N HIS A 127 -7.41 21.26 -7.21
CA HIS A 127 -7.32 21.33 -8.66
C HIS A 127 -8.26 20.32 -9.31
N GLN A 128 -8.58 20.59 -10.57
CA GLN A 128 -9.48 19.76 -11.38
C GLN A 128 -8.93 18.35 -11.57
N LEU A 129 -9.78 17.36 -11.33
CA LEU A 129 -9.46 15.96 -11.57
C LEU A 129 -9.41 15.69 -13.07
N ASN A 130 -8.29 15.14 -13.51
CA ASN A 130 -8.14 14.57 -14.83
C ASN A 130 -7.92 13.06 -14.71
N TRP A 131 -8.34 12.32 -15.73
CA TRP A 131 -8.24 10.88 -15.79
C TRP A 131 -7.21 10.43 -16.82
N HIS A 132 -6.61 9.27 -16.59
CA HIS A 132 -5.75 8.60 -17.57
C HIS A 132 -5.92 7.09 -17.47
N TRP A 133 -5.65 6.40 -18.57
CA TRP A 133 -5.58 4.94 -18.60
C TRP A 133 -4.17 4.48 -18.24
N GLN A 134 -4.06 3.68 -17.18
CA GLN A 134 -2.83 2.99 -16.84
C GLN A 134 -2.88 1.57 -17.41
N LEU A 135 -1.90 1.23 -18.24
CA LEU A 135 -1.74 -0.10 -18.80
C LEU A 135 -1.13 -1.05 -17.76
N GLU A 136 -1.85 -2.11 -17.41
CA GLU A 136 -1.37 -3.17 -16.54
C GLU A 136 -0.51 -4.19 -17.33
N GLN A 137 0.24 -5.03 -16.61
CA GLN A 137 1.17 -5.98 -17.22
C GLN A 137 0.48 -7.00 -18.13
N ASP A 138 -0.78 -7.34 -17.84
CA ASP A 138 -1.58 -8.30 -18.60
C ASP A 138 -2.26 -7.73 -19.84
N GLY A 139 -2.07 -6.43 -20.12
CA GLY A 139 -2.70 -5.71 -21.21
C GLY A 139 -4.08 -5.13 -20.89
N SER A 140 -4.60 -5.37 -19.69
CA SER A 140 -5.77 -4.63 -19.21
C SER A 140 -5.40 -3.19 -18.88
N GLN A 141 -6.39 -2.30 -18.86
CA GLN A 141 -6.19 -0.89 -18.59
C GLN A 141 -7.11 -0.43 -17.46
N ARG A 142 -6.55 0.26 -16.47
CA ARG A 142 -7.32 0.82 -15.36
C ARG A 142 -7.43 2.33 -15.50
N LEU A 143 -8.62 2.87 -15.28
CA LEU A 143 -8.86 4.30 -15.26
C LEU A 143 -8.43 4.89 -13.91
N LEU A 144 -7.49 5.82 -13.90
CA LEU A 144 -6.91 6.40 -12.68
C LEU A 144 -6.81 7.94 -12.75
N PRO A 145 -6.86 8.63 -11.60
CA PRO A 145 -6.53 10.04 -11.47
C PRO A 145 -5.13 10.33 -12.01
N ALA A 146 -5.02 11.32 -12.90
CA ALA A 146 -3.75 11.81 -13.40
C ALA A 146 -3.09 12.70 -12.34
N LEU A 147 -2.22 12.11 -11.53
CA LEU A 147 -1.52 12.76 -10.43
C LEU A 147 -0.01 12.81 -10.67
N GLY A 148 0.69 13.72 -9.99
CA GLY A 148 2.15 13.78 -10.01
C GLY A 148 2.80 12.55 -9.37
N HIS A 149 4.06 12.28 -9.68
CA HIS A 149 4.79 11.07 -9.23
C HIS A 149 4.85 10.91 -7.70
N SER A 150 4.84 12.00 -6.94
CA SER A 150 4.87 12.02 -5.48
C SER A 150 3.47 12.07 -4.84
N GLN A 151 2.42 12.13 -5.66
CA GLN A 151 1.05 12.26 -5.22
C GLN A 151 0.36 10.90 -5.21
N ARG A 152 -0.42 10.65 -4.16
CA ARG A 152 -1.21 9.43 -4.01
C ARG A 152 -2.69 9.76 -3.88
N PRO A 153 -3.58 9.08 -4.60
CA PRO A 153 -5.01 9.31 -4.46
C PRO A 153 -5.50 8.73 -3.13
N LEU A 154 -6.35 9.51 -2.45
CA LEU A 154 -7.09 9.12 -1.27
C LEU A 154 -8.58 9.24 -1.57
N ARG A 155 -9.38 8.33 -1.03
CA ARG A 155 -10.84 8.36 -1.17
C ARG A 155 -11.52 8.37 0.19
N LEU A 156 -12.36 9.38 0.40
CA LEU A 156 -13.32 9.46 1.49
C LEU A 156 -14.72 9.27 0.86
N ASP A 157 -15.47 10.35 0.62
CA ASP A 157 -16.58 10.40 -0.35
C ASP A 157 -16.06 10.87 -1.72
N THR A 158 -15.29 11.96 -1.68
CA THR A 158 -14.63 12.56 -2.84
C THR A 158 -13.17 12.13 -2.88
N LEU A 159 -12.46 12.57 -3.93
CA LEU A 159 -11.06 12.25 -4.12
C LEU A 159 -10.18 13.37 -3.57
N TRP A 160 -9.17 12.95 -2.84
CA TRP A 160 -8.09 13.80 -2.34
C TRP A 160 -6.76 13.28 -2.87
N TYR A 161 -5.73 14.11 -2.84
CA TYR A 161 -4.37 13.67 -3.08
C TYR A 161 -3.51 13.94 -1.84
N LEU A 162 -2.63 12.99 -1.53
CA LEU A 162 -1.54 13.17 -0.57
C LEU A 162 -0.24 13.41 -1.34
N ASP A 163 0.33 14.59 -1.16
CA ASP A 163 1.66 14.94 -1.65
C ASP A 163 2.66 14.78 -0.50
N ALA A 164 3.43 13.70 -0.53
CA ALA A 164 4.41 13.38 0.50
C ALA A 164 5.66 14.28 0.45
N GLU A 165 5.98 14.87 -0.71
CA GLU A 165 7.13 15.76 -0.87
C GLU A 165 6.84 17.15 -0.28
N ARG A 166 5.62 17.65 -0.50
CA ARG A 166 5.19 18.95 0.01
C ARG A 166 4.51 18.89 1.38
N ALA A 167 4.24 17.69 1.87
CA ALA A 167 3.44 17.46 3.07
C ALA A 167 2.07 18.17 2.98
N GLU A 168 1.38 17.97 1.86
CA GLU A 168 0.10 18.60 1.56
C GLU A 168 -0.98 17.55 1.31
N LEU A 169 -2.20 17.85 1.76
CA LEU A 169 -3.42 17.15 1.38
C LEU A 169 -4.31 18.13 0.61
N GLY A 170 -4.61 17.84 -0.65
CA GLY A 170 -5.48 18.68 -1.46
C GLY A 170 -6.66 17.92 -2.05
N HIS A 171 -7.75 18.64 -2.31
CA HIS A 171 -8.96 18.08 -2.87
C HIS A 171 -8.88 18.02 -4.40
N LEU A 172 -9.35 16.92 -4.99
CA LEU A 172 -9.47 16.75 -6.43
C LEU A 172 -10.90 17.11 -6.84
N GLU A 173 -11.06 18.21 -7.56
CA GLU A 173 -12.36 18.72 -7.95
C GLU A 173 -12.96 17.84 -9.05
N ALA A 174 -14.00 17.09 -8.67
CA ALA A 174 -14.81 16.28 -9.56
C ALA A 174 -16.22 16.09 -8.96
N PRO A 175 -17.23 15.77 -9.78
CA PRO A 175 -18.48 15.20 -9.30
C PRO A 175 -18.22 13.97 -8.42
N ALA A 176 -18.97 13.82 -7.32
CA ALA A 176 -18.79 12.72 -6.38
C ALA A 176 -18.93 11.34 -7.05
N GLU A 177 -19.77 11.24 -8.09
CA GLU A 177 -19.94 10.02 -8.88
C GLU A 177 -18.65 9.54 -9.57
N GLU A 178 -17.71 10.44 -9.89
CA GLU A 178 -16.44 10.06 -10.51
C GLU A 178 -15.52 9.32 -9.51
N SER A 179 -15.69 9.50 -8.20
CA SER A 179 -14.89 8.77 -7.19
C SER A 179 -15.17 7.26 -7.22
N HIS A 180 -16.35 6.85 -7.68
CA HIS A 180 -16.74 5.45 -7.87
C HIS A 180 -16.11 4.82 -9.11
N TRP A 181 -15.56 5.61 -10.05
CA TRP A 181 -14.88 5.06 -11.22
C TRP A 181 -13.62 4.27 -10.85
N LEU A 182 -13.04 4.53 -9.67
CA LEU A 182 -11.93 3.76 -9.11
C LEU A 182 -12.28 2.32 -8.73
N ASP A 183 -13.58 2.02 -8.56
CA ASP A 183 -14.06 0.66 -8.28
C ASP A 183 -14.43 -0.11 -9.56
N LEU A 184 -14.34 0.53 -10.74
CA LEU A 184 -14.59 -0.15 -12.01
C LEU A 184 -13.53 -1.24 -12.25
N PRO A 185 -13.93 -2.40 -12.81
CA PRO A 185 -12.97 -3.42 -13.19
C PRO A 185 -12.02 -2.87 -14.27
N PRO A 186 -10.77 -3.38 -14.34
CA PRO A 186 -9.88 -3.06 -15.43
C PRO A 186 -10.51 -3.39 -16.80
N LEU A 187 -10.39 -2.48 -17.75
CA LEU A 187 -10.82 -2.63 -19.12
C LEU A 187 -9.96 -3.69 -19.81
N LYS A 188 -10.57 -4.73 -20.36
CA LYS A 188 -9.82 -5.76 -21.07
C LYS A 188 -9.39 -5.27 -22.46
N TYR A 189 -8.33 -5.88 -22.98
CA TYR A 189 -7.76 -5.49 -24.27
C TYR A 189 -8.74 -5.66 -25.46
N ASP A 190 -9.62 -6.65 -25.39
CA ASP A 190 -10.63 -6.96 -26.41
C ASP A 190 -11.82 -5.99 -26.37
N GLU A 191 -12.07 -5.38 -25.22
CA GLU A 191 -13.12 -4.38 -25.01
C GLU A 191 -12.66 -2.96 -25.40
N ALA A 192 -11.35 -2.69 -25.42
CA ALA A 192 -10.79 -1.38 -25.72
C ALA A 192 -11.22 -0.80 -27.08
N PRO A 193 -11.23 -1.55 -28.20
CA PRO A 193 -11.73 -1.04 -29.48
C PRO A 193 -13.20 -0.61 -29.42
N GLY A 194 -14.05 -1.38 -28.72
CA GLY A 194 -15.47 -1.08 -28.57
C GLY A 194 -15.70 0.19 -27.74
N LEU A 195 -14.93 0.37 -26.66
CA LEU A 195 -14.98 1.60 -25.87
C LEU A 195 -14.48 2.81 -26.66
N CYS A 196 -13.39 2.67 -27.43
CA CYS A 196 -12.90 3.73 -28.31
C CYS A 196 -13.93 4.18 -29.35
N ALA A 197 -14.74 3.25 -29.87
CA ALA A 197 -15.79 3.57 -30.85
C ALA A 197 -17.00 4.28 -30.22
N THR A 198 -17.34 3.97 -28.97
CA THR A 198 -18.56 4.46 -28.30
C THR A 198 -18.33 5.71 -27.43
N LEU A 199 -17.15 5.84 -26.82
CA LEU A 199 -16.80 6.93 -25.90
C LEU A 199 -16.97 8.33 -26.51
N PRO A 200 -16.56 8.63 -27.75
CA PRO A 200 -16.74 9.95 -28.36
C PRO A 200 -18.20 10.38 -28.52
N HIS A 201 -19.13 9.43 -28.55
CA HIS A 201 -20.56 9.67 -28.68
C HIS A 201 -21.29 9.70 -27.32
N SER A 202 -20.54 9.56 -26.22
CA SER A 202 -21.07 9.55 -24.86
C SER A 202 -20.91 10.92 -24.18
N ARG A 203 -21.61 11.11 -23.05
CA ARG A 203 -21.42 12.30 -22.20
C ARG A 203 -20.03 12.37 -21.56
N LEU A 204 -19.28 11.26 -21.55
CA LEU A 204 -17.96 11.15 -20.93
C LEU A 204 -16.82 11.50 -21.89
N ALA A 205 -17.11 11.80 -23.17
CA ALA A 205 -16.10 12.06 -24.20
C ALA A 205 -15.09 13.16 -23.81
N HIS A 206 -15.51 14.16 -23.03
CA HIS A 206 -14.66 15.26 -22.58
C HIS A 206 -14.03 15.04 -21.19
N ARG A 207 -14.45 14.00 -20.46
CA ARG A 207 -13.96 13.71 -19.09
C ARG A 207 -12.99 12.54 -19.04
N VAL A 208 -13.20 11.52 -19.88
CA VAL A 208 -12.39 10.31 -19.91
C VAL A 208 -11.65 10.24 -21.25
N PRO A 209 -10.31 10.09 -21.25
CA PRO A 209 -9.55 9.93 -22.50
C PRO A 209 -9.85 8.59 -23.16
N ALA A 210 -9.54 8.45 -24.45
CA ALA A 210 -9.65 7.16 -25.13
C ALA A 210 -8.60 6.16 -24.58
N PRO A 211 -8.98 4.89 -24.33
CA PRO A 211 -8.03 3.86 -23.95
C PRO A 211 -7.10 3.50 -25.11
N GLN A 212 -5.96 2.90 -24.79
CA GLN A 212 -5.03 2.40 -25.79
C GLN A 212 -5.59 1.13 -26.44
N VAL A 213 -5.63 1.07 -27.76
CA VAL A 213 -5.91 -0.18 -28.48
C VAL A 213 -4.59 -0.90 -28.71
N LEU A 214 -4.46 -2.10 -28.13
CA LEU A 214 -3.30 -2.96 -28.35
C LEU A 214 -3.41 -3.67 -29.70
N GLY A 215 -2.26 -3.98 -30.32
CA GLY A 215 -2.20 -4.74 -31.57
C GLY A 215 -2.67 -6.19 -31.41
N GLU A 216 -2.62 -6.94 -32.52
CA GLU A 216 -3.04 -8.34 -32.54
C GLU A 216 -2.33 -9.20 -31.48
N LEU A 217 -3.10 -10.12 -30.88
CA LEU A 217 -2.60 -11.08 -29.90
C LEU A 217 -1.63 -12.06 -30.58
N GLN A 218 -0.35 -12.00 -30.19
CA GLN A 218 0.66 -12.95 -30.64
C GLN A 218 0.77 -14.09 -29.64
N ARG A 219 0.49 -15.31 -30.09
CA ARG A 219 0.71 -16.52 -29.28
C ARG A 219 2.13 -17.01 -29.48
N GLU A 220 2.89 -17.05 -28.39
CA GLU A 220 4.25 -17.56 -28.40
C GLU A 220 4.32 -18.89 -27.64
N GLU A 221 4.69 -19.95 -28.36
CA GLU A 221 5.00 -21.25 -27.79
C GLU A 221 6.50 -21.37 -27.49
N LEU A 222 6.93 -20.74 -26.39
CA LEU A 222 8.33 -20.73 -25.98
C LEU A 222 8.67 -21.91 -25.06
N ALA A 223 9.87 -22.47 -25.24
CA ALA A 223 10.41 -23.43 -24.30
C ALA A 223 10.85 -22.72 -23.00
N PRO A 224 10.45 -23.21 -21.81
CA PRO A 224 10.84 -22.62 -20.54
C PRO A 224 12.35 -22.77 -20.29
N LYS A 225 13.03 -21.66 -19.97
CA LYS A 225 14.40 -21.70 -19.46
C LYS A 225 14.39 -21.68 -17.93
N PRO A 226 14.79 -22.76 -17.23
CA PRO A 226 14.81 -22.76 -15.77
C PRO A 226 15.87 -21.79 -15.24
N VAL A 227 15.47 -20.88 -14.34
CA VAL A 227 16.34 -19.91 -13.68
C VAL A 227 16.29 -20.15 -12.18
N LEU A 228 17.43 -20.55 -11.61
CA LEU A 228 17.60 -20.75 -10.18
C LEU A 228 18.31 -19.54 -9.56
N THR A 229 17.62 -18.82 -8.68
CA THR A 229 18.20 -17.71 -7.91
C THR A 229 18.54 -18.18 -6.49
N LEU A 230 19.79 -18.05 -6.07
CA LEU A 230 20.22 -18.43 -4.72
C LEU A 230 20.20 -17.21 -3.79
N HIS A 231 19.63 -17.38 -2.60
CA HIS A 231 19.51 -16.36 -1.58
C HIS A 231 20.07 -16.86 -0.25
N ALA A 232 20.63 -15.94 0.55
CA ALA A 232 21.07 -16.20 1.91
C ALA A 232 20.40 -15.21 2.85
N LEU A 233 19.65 -15.70 3.84
CA LEU A 233 19.11 -14.89 4.92
C LEU A 233 20.20 -14.67 5.96
N THR A 234 20.81 -13.48 5.92
CA THR A 234 21.68 -13.02 6.98
C THR A 234 20.84 -12.63 8.20
N ARG A 235 20.99 -13.33 9.32
CA ARG A 235 20.42 -12.90 10.60
C ARG A 235 21.17 -11.68 11.13
N HIS A 236 20.47 -10.84 11.89
CA HIS A 236 21.06 -9.67 12.55
C HIS A 236 22.30 -10.06 13.37
N ALA A 237 23.39 -9.29 13.26
CA ALA A 237 24.71 -9.63 13.84
C ALA A 237 24.69 -9.95 15.36
N ARG A 238 23.73 -9.40 16.12
CA ARG A 238 23.59 -9.66 17.57
C ARG A 238 23.00 -11.03 17.92
N LEU A 239 22.35 -11.72 16.96
CA LEU A 239 21.71 -13.04 17.14
C LEU A 239 22.49 -14.17 16.45
N ALA A 240 23.60 -13.87 15.78
CA ALA A 240 24.21 -14.72 14.75
C ALA A 240 25.64 -15.18 15.07
N ALA A 241 26.07 -15.13 16.33
CA ALA A 241 27.37 -15.69 16.70
C ALA A 241 27.35 -17.23 16.53
N GLY A 242 27.92 -17.74 15.43
CA GLY A 242 28.21 -19.16 15.21
C GLY A 242 27.19 -19.98 14.41
N THR A 243 26.07 -19.41 13.94
CA THR A 243 25.11 -20.13 13.10
C THR A 243 25.25 -19.73 11.63
N PRO A 244 25.44 -20.66 10.67
CA PRO A 244 25.51 -20.33 9.25
C PRO A 244 24.18 -19.70 8.76
N PRO A 245 24.23 -18.76 7.80
CA PRO A 245 23.03 -18.14 7.25
C PRO A 245 22.12 -19.20 6.61
N LEU A 246 20.81 -19.00 6.73
CA LEU A 246 19.83 -19.89 6.09
C LEU A 246 19.83 -19.60 4.58
N ALA A 247 20.25 -20.58 3.78
CA ALA A 247 20.26 -20.48 2.32
C ALA A 247 18.99 -21.09 1.71
N TYR A 248 18.42 -20.40 0.74
CA TYR A 248 17.27 -20.89 -0.03
C TYR A 248 17.46 -20.59 -1.51
N ALA A 249 16.76 -21.32 -2.36
CA ALA A 249 16.79 -21.14 -3.81
C ALA A 249 15.38 -20.84 -4.32
N ARG A 250 15.25 -19.92 -5.27
CA ARG A 250 13.99 -19.63 -5.95
C ARG A 250 14.09 -20.10 -7.40
N LEU A 251 13.21 -21.02 -7.78
CA LEU A 251 13.07 -21.45 -9.17
C LEU A 251 12.00 -20.61 -9.87
N ALA A 252 12.37 -20.02 -10.99
CA ALA A 252 11.47 -19.40 -11.95
C ALA A 252 11.74 -19.98 -13.36
N PHE A 253 10.80 -19.81 -14.26
CA PHE A 253 10.94 -20.19 -15.66
C PHE A 253 10.91 -18.93 -16.52
N ASP A 254 11.98 -18.72 -17.28
CA ASP A 254 12.11 -17.60 -18.20
C ASP A 254 11.58 -17.99 -19.59
N TYR A 255 10.57 -17.27 -20.05
CA TYR A 255 9.97 -17.38 -21.37
C TYR A 255 10.35 -16.14 -22.18
N ALA A 256 11.54 -16.17 -22.78
CA ALA A 256 12.10 -15.07 -23.59
C ALA A 256 12.11 -13.70 -22.89
N GLY A 257 12.54 -13.65 -21.63
CA GLY A 257 12.66 -12.44 -20.81
C GLY A 257 11.60 -12.34 -19.71
N GLU A 258 10.49 -13.07 -19.80
CA GLU A 258 9.42 -13.07 -18.79
C GLU A 258 9.62 -14.20 -17.78
N ARG A 259 9.85 -13.83 -16.52
CA ARG A 259 10.10 -14.78 -15.43
C ARG A 259 8.79 -15.16 -14.75
N LEU A 260 8.34 -16.39 -14.99
CA LEU A 260 7.16 -16.96 -14.36
C LEU A 260 7.56 -17.79 -13.12
N PRO A 261 6.79 -17.71 -12.01
CA PRO A 261 7.07 -18.51 -10.84
C PRO A 261 6.89 -20.00 -11.13
N SER A 262 7.74 -20.85 -10.54
CA SER A 262 7.66 -22.31 -10.72
C SER A 262 6.38 -22.94 -10.19
N ARG A 263 5.76 -22.34 -9.17
CA ARG A 263 4.51 -22.81 -8.56
C ARG A 263 3.49 -21.69 -8.50
N GLY A 264 2.21 -22.06 -8.66
CA GLY A 264 1.11 -21.11 -8.76
C GLY A 264 1.18 -20.33 -10.08
N GLY A 265 0.02 -20.07 -10.66
CA GLY A 265 -0.11 -19.26 -11.88
C GLY A 265 -0.81 -19.98 -13.01
N GLU A 266 -1.49 -19.18 -13.81
CA GLU A 266 -2.31 -19.60 -14.93
C GLU A 266 -1.48 -20.32 -16.01
N PRO A 267 -2.08 -21.28 -16.75
CA PRO A 267 -1.41 -21.95 -17.87
C PRO A 267 -1.13 -20.98 -19.03
N LEU A 268 -1.91 -19.92 -19.15
CA LEU A 268 -1.75 -18.86 -20.12
C LEU A 268 -1.38 -17.57 -19.38
N VAL A 269 -0.27 -16.95 -19.77
CA VAL A 269 0.16 -15.68 -19.20
C VAL A 269 0.23 -14.63 -20.29
N ARG A 270 -0.51 -13.55 -20.13
CA ARG A 270 -0.53 -12.44 -21.08
C ARG A 270 0.40 -11.32 -20.63
N ARG A 271 1.16 -10.76 -21.56
CA ARG A 271 2.11 -9.67 -21.33
C ARG A 271 2.12 -8.68 -22.48
N VAL A 272 2.24 -7.39 -22.18
CA VAL A 272 2.48 -6.38 -23.23
C VAL A 272 3.97 -6.26 -23.50
N ARG A 273 4.39 -6.49 -24.76
CA ARG A 273 5.77 -6.29 -25.24
C ARG A 273 5.75 -5.42 -26.50
N ASN A 274 6.55 -4.35 -26.53
CA ASN A 274 6.64 -3.44 -27.68
C ASN A 274 5.27 -2.94 -28.20
N GLY A 275 4.30 -2.74 -27.31
CA GLY A 275 2.93 -2.32 -27.67
C GLY A 275 2.04 -3.43 -28.24
N GLN A 276 2.51 -4.68 -28.27
CA GLN A 276 1.75 -5.85 -28.69
C GLN A 276 1.45 -6.75 -27.50
N LEU A 277 0.28 -7.40 -27.52
CA LEU A 277 -0.11 -8.35 -26.50
C LEU A 277 0.44 -9.74 -26.87
N VAL A 278 1.30 -10.29 -26.01
CA VAL A 278 1.88 -11.62 -26.16
C VAL A 278 1.23 -12.56 -25.16
N GLU A 279 0.70 -13.68 -25.65
CA GLU A 279 0.17 -14.77 -24.83
C GLU A 279 1.17 -15.92 -24.79
N ILE A 280 1.73 -16.14 -23.60
CA ILE A 280 2.72 -17.18 -23.32
C ILE A 280 1.97 -18.41 -22.82
N THR A 281 2.08 -19.51 -23.57
CA THR A 281 1.55 -20.81 -23.15
C THR A 281 2.60 -21.56 -22.32
N ARG A 282 2.33 -21.80 -21.05
CA ARG A 282 3.26 -22.49 -20.15
C ARG A 282 3.38 -23.96 -20.51
N ARG A 283 4.61 -24.43 -20.74
CA ARG A 283 4.91 -25.84 -21.00
C ARG A 283 5.12 -26.61 -19.70
N ARG A 284 4.02 -26.89 -19.00
CA ARG A 284 4.02 -27.51 -17.66
C ARG A 284 4.81 -28.82 -17.56
N ALA A 285 4.81 -29.65 -18.59
CA ALA A 285 5.57 -30.89 -18.60
C ALA A 285 7.10 -30.64 -18.52
N GLU A 286 7.59 -29.65 -19.27
CA GLU A 286 9.01 -29.26 -19.24
C GLU A 286 9.37 -28.59 -17.90
N GLU A 287 8.48 -27.75 -17.35
CA GLU A 287 8.64 -27.15 -16.02
C GLU A 287 8.74 -28.24 -14.93
N LEU A 288 7.88 -29.25 -14.98
CA LEU A 288 7.86 -30.36 -14.02
C LEU A 288 9.16 -31.17 -14.08
N THR A 289 9.66 -31.43 -15.29
CA THR A 289 10.93 -32.14 -15.51
C THR A 289 12.10 -31.39 -14.84
N ALA A 290 12.16 -30.07 -14.98
CA ALA A 290 13.18 -29.25 -14.33
C ALA A 290 13.03 -29.24 -12.79
N MET A 291 11.79 -29.25 -12.29
CA MET A 291 11.50 -29.35 -10.86
C MET A 291 11.98 -30.68 -10.26
N GLU A 292 11.78 -31.79 -10.98
CA GLU A 292 12.26 -33.11 -10.60
C GLU A 292 13.81 -33.17 -10.60
N GLN A 293 14.46 -32.54 -11.58
CA GLN A 293 15.93 -32.48 -11.62
C GLN A 293 16.51 -31.79 -10.38
N LEU A 294 15.87 -30.72 -9.88
CA LEU A 294 16.28 -30.04 -8.65
C LEU A 294 16.05 -30.90 -7.41
N GLU A 295 14.97 -31.68 -7.37
CA GLU A 295 14.72 -32.65 -6.29
C GLU A 295 15.75 -33.76 -6.28
N ARG A 296 16.12 -34.30 -7.46
CA ARG A 296 17.23 -35.26 -7.61
C ARG A 296 18.57 -34.65 -7.18
N ALA A 297 18.76 -33.34 -7.35
CA ALA A 297 19.94 -32.61 -6.86
C ALA A 297 19.87 -32.29 -5.34
N GLY A 298 18.81 -32.72 -4.65
CA GLY A 298 18.63 -32.60 -3.21
C GLY A 298 17.91 -31.34 -2.74
N LEU A 299 17.50 -30.43 -3.64
CA LEU A 299 16.75 -29.22 -3.28
C LEU A 299 15.28 -29.57 -3.03
N THR A 300 14.86 -29.52 -1.77
CA THR A 300 13.48 -29.81 -1.39
C THR A 300 12.61 -28.55 -1.51
N PRO A 301 11.36 -28.67 -1.98
CA PRO A 301 10.46 -27.54 -1.98
C PRO A 301 10.22 -27.04 -0.55
N ALA A 302 10.27 -25.72 -0.34
CA ALA A 302 9.87 -25.12 0.92
C ALA A 302 8.35 -25.16 0.99
N VAL A 303 7.79 -26.30 1.38
CA VAL A 303 6.36 -26.46 1.66
C VAL A 303 6.17 -26.31 3.16
N ASP A 304 5.26 -25.42 3.55
CA ASP A 304 4.72 -25.17 4.89
C ASP A 304 5.22 -26.08 6.01
N THR A 305 6.40 -25.79 6.55
CA THR A 305 6.65 -26.11 7.96
C THR A 305 5.88 -25.07 8.78
N GLU A 306 5.00 -25.55 9.66
CA GLU A 306 4.16 -24.71 10.55
C GLU A 306 4.96 -23.65 11.32
N ALA A 307 6.28 -23.82 11.42
CA ALA A 307 7.24 -22.89 12.02
C ALA A 307 7.50 -21.59 11.22
N CYS A 308 6.95 -21.40 10.02
CA CYS A 308 7.32 -20.28 9.12
C CYS A 308 6.14 -19.61 8.38
N ARG A 309 4.95 -19.54 8.99
CA ARG A 309 3.87 -18.67 8.47
C ARG A 309 4.32 -17.19 8.54
N GLY A 310 4.52 -16.56 7.39
CA GLY A 310 4.59 -15.10 7.26
C GLY A 310 5.94 -14.44 6.89
N THR A 311 7.01 -15.20 6.64
CA THR A 311 8.36 -14.62 6.41
C THR A 311 9.02 -14.96 5.07
N TRP A 312 8.38 -15.76 4.21
CA TRP A 312 8.96 -16.15 2.92
C TRP A 312 8.29 -15.44 1.74
N PRO A 313 9.07 -14.85 0.81
CA PRO A 313 8.53 -14.48 -0.50
C PRO A 313 8.25 -15.77 -1.28
N THR A 314 6.98 -16.16 -1.38
CA THR A 314 6.52 -17.34 -2.13
C THR A 314 6.84 -17.23 -3.64
N PRO A 315 7.16 -18.32 -4.35
CA PRO A 315 7.52 -19.68 -3.90
C PRO A 315 9.05 -19.93 -3.84
N CYS A 316 9.53 -20.61 -2.77
CA CYS A 316 10.96 -20.90 -2.52
C CYS A 316 11.25 -22.41 -2.36
N ARG A 317 12.51 -22.83 -2.51
CA ARG A 317 13.05 -24.18 -2.28
C ARG A 317 14.18 -24.11 -1.24
N MET A 318 14.25 -25.08 -0.34
CA MET A 318 15.32 -25.19 0.65
C MET A 318 16.48 -26.02 0.12
N MET A 319 17.69 -25.66 0.53
CA MET A 319 18.86 -26.52 0.31
C MET A 319 18.85 -27.68 1.31
N PRO A 320 19.30 -28.89 0.91
CA PRO A 320 19.44 -30.00 1.82
C PRO A 320 20.54 -29.66 2.85
N GLY A 321 20.23 -29.89 4.13
CA GLY A 321 21.20 -29.74 5.23
C GLY A 321 20.97 -28.49 6.07
N CYS A 322 20.04 -28.56 7.02
CA CYS A 322 20.31 -27.93 8.30
C CYS A 322 21.58 -28.58 8.86
N PHE A 323 22.58 -27.74 9.11
CA PHE A 323 23.93 -28.04 9.64
C PHE A 323 25.03 -28.37 8.63
N ARG A 324 25.97 -27.41 8.57
CA ARG A 324 27.29 -27.39 7.92
C ARG A 324 27.27 -27.06 6.43
N ALA A 325 27.57 -25.79 6.17
CA ALA A 325 28.16 -25.35 4.92
C ALA A 325 29.42 -26.19 4.62
N ARG A 326 29.26 -27.23 3.81
CA ARG A 326 30.36 -27.72 2.98
C ARG A 326 30.28 -26.97 1.66
N ALA A 327 31.38 -26.29 1.35
CA ALA A 327 31.58 -25.57 0.10
C ALA A 327 31.16 -26.45 -1.10
N MET A 328 30.27 -25.94 -1.94
CA MET A 328 30.08 -26.53 -3.27
C MET A 328 31.30 -26.19 -4.15
N PRO A 329 31.84 -27.15 -4.90
CA PRO A 329 32.90 -26.90 -5.86
C PRO A 329 32.36 -26.07 -7.03
N ALA A 330 33.09 -25.01 -7.36
CA ALA A 330 32.81 -24.10 -8.46
C ALA A 330 32.98 -24.79 -9.82
N ARG A 331 31.94 -25.46 -10.33
CA ARG A 331 31.78 -25.74 -11.77
C ARG A 331 30.31 -25.83 -12.16
N TRP A 332 29.75 -24.70 -12.56
CA TRP A 332 28.58 -24.61 -13.42
C TRP A 332 28.93 -23.55 -14.48
N LYS A 333 29.19 -23.98 -15.72
CA LYS A 333 29.25 -23.14 -16.91
C LYS A 333 28.12 -23.56 -17.83
#